data_AF-A0A392PLM5-F1
#
_entry.id   AF-A0A392PLM5-F1
#
_cell.length_a   1.000
_cell.length_b   1.000
_cell.length_c   1.000
_cell.angle_alpha   90.00
_cell.angle_beta   90.00
_cell.angle_gamma   90.00
#
_symmetry.space_group_name_H-M   'P 1'
#
loop_
_entity.id
_entity.type
_entity.pdbx_description
1 polymer ?
#
loop_
_entity_poly.entity_id
_entity_poly.type
_entity_poly.pdbx_seq_one_letter_code
_entity_poly.pdbx_strand_id
1 'polypeptide(L)' 'PHFNPNQLTHGAPEDEIRHAGDLGNIVADANGVAEATIVDNQIPLTGPNSVVGRALVVHELEDDLGKG' A
#
# COMPACT_ATOMS: atom_id res chain seq x y z
N PRO A 1 11.20 1.29 3.83
CA PRO A 1 10.11 2.24 4.16
C PRO A 1 9.13 2.30 2.98
N HIS A 2 7.87 2.68 3.24
CA HIS A 2 6.86 2.77 2.18
C HIS A 2 7.15 3.93 1.21
N PHE A 3 6.56 3.86 0.02
CA PHE A 3 6.66 4.93 -0.96
C PHE A 3 5.84 6.15 -0.50
N ASN A 4 6.53 7.23 -0.15
CA ASN A 4 5.93 8.42 0.46
C ASN A 4 6.45 9.74 -0.18
N PRO A 5 6.03 10.06 -1.42
CA PRO A 5 6.49 11.27 -2.11
C PRO A 5 5.95 12.57 -1.48
N ASN A 6 4.83 12.50 -0.75
CA ASN A 6 4.16 13.64 -0.15
C ASN A 6 4.51 13.87 1.34
N GLN A 7 5.40 13.05 1.89
CA GLN A 7 5.86 13.14 3.29
C GLN A 7 4.71 13.10 4.33
N LEU A 8 3.70 12.28 4.07
CA LEU A 8 2.56 12.08 4.96
C LEU A 8 2.87 11.00 6.01
N THR A 9 2.03 10.89 7.04
CA THR A 9 2.05 9.76 7.96
C THR A 9 1.37 8.54 7.33
N HIS A 10 1.65 7.36 7.89
CA HIS A 10 1.01 6.11 7.50
C HIS A 10 -0.51 6.13 7.79
N GLY A 11 -1.31 5.46 6.96
CA GLY A 11 -2.77 5.36 7.11
C GLY A 11 -3.40 4.27 6.23
N ALA A 12 -4.72 4.12 6.31
CA ALA A 12 -5.47 3.19 5.47
C ALA A 12 -5.60 3.67 4.01
N PRO A 13 -5.83 2.80 3.02
CA PRO A 13 -5.96 3.21 1.60
C PRO A 13 -7.04 4.26 1.30
N GLU A 14 -8.08 4.31 2.12
CA GLU A 14 -9.20 5.25 2.04
C GLU A 14 -8.93 6.59 2.75
N ASP A 15 -7.88 6.67 3.56
CA ASP A 15 -7.55 7.88 4.30
C ASP A 15 -6.93 8.96 3.39
N GLU A 16 -7.27 10.22 3.65
CA GLU A 16 -6.64 11.37 2.98
C GLU A 16 -5.16 11.50 3.36
N ILE A 17 -4.82 11.13 4.60
CA ILE A 17 -3.46 11.15 5.12
C ILE A 17 -2.95 9.72 5.19
N ARG A 18 -2.17 9.33 4.18
CA ARG A 18 -1.46 8.06 4.10
C ARG A 18 -0.21 8.19 3.25
N HIS A 19 0.69 7.23 3.28
CA HIS A 19 1.69 7.14 2.23
C HIS A 19 1.05 6.69 0.91
N ALA A 20 1.59 7.14 -0.22
CA ALA A 20 1.12 6.69 -1.54
C ALA A 20 1.26 5.16 -1.72
N GLY A 21 2.25 4.53 -1.06
CA GLY A 21 2.45 3.08 -1.08
C GLY A 21 1.61 2.29 -0.07
N ASP A 22 0.78 2.93 0.74
CA ASP A 22 -0.08 2.24 1.71
C ASP A 22 -1.30 1.66 0.99
N LEU A 23 -1.20 0.39 0.61
CA LEU A 23 -2.25 -0.36 -0.10
C LEU A 23 -3.09 -1.26 0.84
N GLY A 24 -2.80 -1.22 2.14
CA GLY A 24 -3.53 -1.93 3.18
C GLY A 24 -3.31 -3.44 3.19
N ASN A 25 -4.28 -4.17 3.75
CA ASN A 25 -4.21 -5.61 3.93
C ASN A 25 -4.79 -6.39 2.75
N ILE A 26 -4.19 -7.56 2.48
CA ILE A 26 -4.78 -8.61 1.64
C ILE A 26 -5.20 -9.78 2.51
N VAL A 27 -6.23 -10.52 2.09
CA VAL A 27 -6.72 -11.67 2.84
C VAL A 27 -6.32 -12.95 2.12
N ALA A 28 -5.56 -13.80 2.79
CA ALA A 28 -5.25 -15.14 2.31
C ALA A 28 -6.36 -16.12 2.67
N ASP A 29 -6.62 -17.08 1.79
CA ASP A 29 -7.54 -18.18 2.04
C ASP A 29 -6.96 -19.21 3.03
N ALA A 30 -7.72 -20.28 3.30
CA ALA A 30 -7.27 -21.35 4.20
C ALA A 30 -6.03 -22.13 3.70
N ASN A 31 -5.63 -21.95 2.44
CA ASN A 31 -4.43 -22.54 1.85
C ASN A 31 -3.24 -21.58 1.85
N GLY A 32 -3.42 -20.35 2.36
CA GLY A 32 -2.40 -19.31 2.34
C GLY A 32 -2.28 -18.58 1.00
N VAL A 33 -3.29 -18.67 0.12
CA VAL A 33 -3.32 -17.97 -1.17
C VAL A 33 -4.17 -16.72 -1.06
N ALA A 34 -3.60 -15.56 -1.40
CA ALA A 34 -4.34 -14.31 -1.51
C ALA A 34 -4.51 -13.92 -3.00
N GLU A 35 -5.75 -13.84 -3.45
CA GLU A 35 -6.11 -13.22 -4.72
C GLU A 35 -6.73 -11.85 -4.45
N ALA A 36 -6.10 -10.78 -4.92
CA ALA A 36 -6.54 -9.41 -4.66
C ALA A 36 -6.51 -8.57 -5.94
N THR A 37 -7.51 -7.70 -6.08
CA THR A 37 -7.51 -6.60 -7.05
C THR A 37 -7.66 -5.30 -6.27
N ILE A 38 -6.62 -4.47 -6.31
CA ILE A 38 -6.58 -3.17 -5.62
C ILE A 38 -6.58 -2.09 -6.70
N VAL A 39 -7.50 -1.14 -6.61
CA VAL A 39 -7.57 0.04 -7.49
C VAL A 39 -7.27 1.26 -6.64
N ASP A 40 -6.22 1.99 -7.00
CA ASP A 40 -5.69 3.10 -6.22
C ASP A 40 -5.28 4.28 -7.13
N ASN A 41 -5.46 5.50 -6.64
CA ASN A 41 -5.20 6.74 -7.39
C ASN A 41 -3.91 7.48 -6.97
N GLN A 42 -3.17 6.97 -5.98
CA GLN A 42 -1.94 7.56 -5.46
C GLN A 42 -0.66 6.90 -6.01
N ILE A 43 -0.77 5.80 -6.77
CA ILE A 43 0.35 5.05 -7.36
C ILE A 43 0.45 5.19 -8.89
N PRO A 44 0.93 6.33 -9.42
CA PRO A 44 1.00 6.54 -10.86
C PRO A 44 2.06 5.62 -11.51
N LEU A 45 1.83 5.23 -12.76
CA LEU A 45 2.79 4.44 -13.55
C LEU A 45 3.77 5.31 -14.35
N THR A 46 3.58 6.63 -14.39
CA THR A 46 4.39 7.58 -15.16
C THR A 46 4.68 8.85 -14.35
N GLY A 47 5.57 9.69 -14.87
CA GLY A 47 5.95 10.95 -14.22
C GLY A 47 6.96 10.77 -13.07
N PRO A 48 7.29 11.86 -12.37
CA PRO A 48 8.36 11.87 -11.35
C PRO A 48 8.07 10.97 -10.14
N ASN A 49 6.79 10.71 -9.86
CA ASN A 49 6.35 9.85 -8.75
C ASN A 49 5.96 8.44 -9.21
N SER A 50 6.42 7.99 -10.39
CA SER A 50 6.10 6.65 -10.88
C SER A 50 6.51 5.55 -9.89
N VAL A 51 5.67 4.52 -9.78
CA VAL A 51 5.98 3.29 -9.03
C VAL A 51 6.75 2.25 -9.84
N VAL A 52 6.95 2.47 -11.14
CA VAL A 52 7.75 1.58 -11.99
C VAL A 52 9.19 1.53 -11.49
N GLY A 53 9.73 0.31 -11.32
CA GLY A 53 11.07 0.08 -10.77
C GLY A 53 11.14 0.07 -9.24
N ARG A 54 10.01 0.23 -8.54
CA ARG A 54 9.90 0.02 -7.09
C ARG A 54 9.52 -1.43 -6.79
N ALA A 55 9.45 -1.77 -5.50
CA ALA A 55 9.04 -3.08 -5.02
C ALA A 55 7.59 -3.07 -4.55
N LEU A 56 6.91 -4.21 -4.74
CA LEU A 56 5.70 -4.59 -4.01
C LEU A 56 6.13 -5.57 -2.91
N VAL A 57 5.73 -5.32 -1.67
CA VAL A 57 6.12 -6.11 -0.50
C VAL A 57 4.87 -6.63 0.19
N VAL A 58 4.85 -7.92 0.52
CA VAL A 58 3.83 -8.54 1.37
C VAL A 58 4.47 -8.76 2.74
N HIS A 59 3.79 -8.34 3.80
CA HIS A 59 4.26 -8.45 5.17
C HIS A 59 3.75 -9.73 5.85
N GLU A 60 4.48 -10.19 6.86
CA GLU A 60 4.09 -11.35 7.69
C GLU A 60 2.89 -11.04 8.60
N LEU A 61 2.78 -9.80 9.08
CA LEU A 61 1.77 -9.36 10.02
C LEU A 61 0.80 -8.38 9.37
N GLU A 62 -0.39 -8.30 9.97
CA GLU A 62 -1.44 -7.35 9.61
C GLU A 62 -0.96 -5.91 9.77
N ASP A 63 -1.26 -5.09 8.76
CA ASP A 63 -1.10 -3.64 8.82
C ASP A 63 -2.19 -3.05 9.73
N ASP A 64 -1.80 -2.28 10.75
CA ASP A 64 -2.71 -1.62 11.70
C ASP A 64 -3.35 -0.33 11.14
N LEU A 65 -2.96 0.06 9.92
CA LEU A 65 -3.48 1.22 9.21
C LEU A 65 -3.24 2.56 9.93
N GLY A 66 -2.15 2.65 10.70
CA GLY A 66 -1.77 3.84 11.45
C GLY A 66 -2.56 4.02 12.76
N LYS A 67 -3.12 2.94 13.31
CA LYS A 67 -4.01 2.97 14.49
C LYS A 67 -3.43 2.25 15.72
N GLY A 68 -2.19 1.79 15.64
CA GLY A 68 -1.44 1.14 16.72
C GLY A 68 -0.80 2.09 17.73
#